data_AF-D2JDF9-F1
#
_entry.id   AF-D2JDF9-F1
#
_cell.length_a   1.000
_cell.length_b   1.000
_cell.length_c   1.000
_cell.angle_alpha   90.00
_cell.angle_beta   90.00
_cell.angle_gamma   90.00
#
_symmetry.space_group_name_H-M   'P 1'
#
loop_
_entity.id
_entity.type
_entity.pdbx_description
1 polymer ?
#
loop_
_entity_poly.entity_id
_entity_poly.type
_entity_poly.pdbx_seq_one_letter_code
_entity_poly.pdbx_strand_id
1 'polypeptide(L)'
;MKKNFQMKVINTYSIRKCNIGVASFIIGSFLFLGVNGNLAEANDERQEVDNGQQQKLNEADNERQEVDNGQQQKLNEANNERQEVDNGQQQKLNEANNERQEVDNGQQQKLNEANNERQEVDNGQQQKLNEANNERQEVDNGQQQKLNEANNERQEVDNGQQQKLNEANNERQEVDNGQQELLKKINESTNRESTVKRLLEDVYSKENARGILNKIKPEDYNLSSNELINKIIKAGIDYSEENNSKYKVFASVPKANITLKSEYNIGNSLVVRSDKVIKPEDYVNYPEGYHVQSYVSKGKEYPSLDDIVKKRVTGSYKITYRLLDSKDEPVYGEDGQAIVRSLNVYFYNPEPALDIIKEIEEDIDENNYQNGEEIKEGLEKIKNELERPTKIPDVPALIDEINNKKNQLENLDTTAPDAPKVKDTESGSKKITGEGSEPGNDITVTFPSGKTSQGKVGQDGQWEVDVPAGEELKPGDKVTAKETDPSGNESSLPNTGKTKGDFANVILFILGLVLLFKRK
;
A
#
# COMPACT_ATOMS: atom_id res chain seq x y z
N MET A 1 -13.48 13.51 43.02
CA MET A 1 -14.04 14.14 44.25
C MET A 1 -15.55 13.93 44.26
N LYS A 2 -16.08 13.13 45.20
CA LYS A 2 -17.52 12.94 45.38
C LYS A 2 -18.14 14.22 45.94
N LYS A 3 -19.07 14.85 45.23
CA LYS A 3 -19.93 15.92 45.79
C LYS A 3 -21.34 15.36 45.98
N ASN A 4 -21.66 15.05 47.24
CA ASN A 4 -23.01 14.78 47.72
C ASN A 4 -23.82 16.09 47.66
N PHE A 5 -24.92 16.10 46.91
CA PHE A 5 -25.98 17.08 47.07
C PHE A 5 -27.06 16.49 47.98
N GLN A 6 -27.13 16.97 49.23
CA GLN A 6 -28.29 16.76 50.09
C GLN A 6 -29.23 17.96 49.94
N MET A 7 -30.46 17.71 49.51
CA MET A 7 -31.51 18.71 49.43
C MET A 7 -32.27 18.75 50.76
N LYS A 8 -32.09 19.84 51.52
CA LYS A 8 -32.74 20.10 52.80
C LYS A 8 -34.05 20.85 52.51
N VAL A 9 -35.17 20.14 52.45
CA VAL A 9 -36.50 20.76 52.35
C VAL A 9 -37.00 21.06 53.77
N ILE A 10 -37.00 22.35 54.11
CA ILE A 10 -37.57 22.89 55.35
C ILE A 10 -39.08 23.05 55.10
N ASN A 11 -39.90 22.24 55.75
CA ASN A 11 -41.36 22.40 55.71
C ASN A 11 -41.81 23.15 56.97
N THR A 12 -42.00 24.46 56.84
CA THR A 12 -42.43 25.37 57.91
C THR A 12 -43.96 25.41 57.93
N TYR A 13 -44.62 24.62 58.77
CA TYR A 13 -46.05 24.77 59.02
C TYR A 13 -46.30 25.77 60.16
N SER A 14 -46.90 26.92 59.83
CA SER A 14 -47.43 27.88 60.79
C SER A 14 -48.77 27.38 61.35
N ILE A 15 -48.79 26.88 62.59
CA ILE A 15 -50.04 26.61 63.31
C ILE A 15 -50.51 27.93 63.92
N ARG A 16 -51.52 28.58 63.33
CA ARG A 16 -52.30 29.60 64.05
C ARG A 16 -53.25 28.89 65.01
N LYS A 17 -52.95 28.94 66.30
CA LYS A 17 -53.90 28.59 67.35
C LYS A 17 -55.09 29.56 67.27
N CYS A 18 -56.25 29.08 66.84
CA CYS A 18 -57.50 29.80 67.01
C CYS A 18 -57.99 29.50 68.44
N ASN A 19 -58.02 30.52 69.29
CA ASN A 19 -58.61 30.44 70.63
C ASN A 19 -60.13 30.25 70.47
N ILE A 20 -60.64 29.08 70.83
CA ILE A 20 -62.08 28.90 71.11
C ILE A 20 -62.27 29.18 72.59
N GLY A 21 -62.93 30.30 72.89
CA GLY A 21 -63.32 30.67 74.24
C GLY A 21 -64.39 29.71 74.76
N VAL A 22 -64.08 29.02 75.86
CA VAL A 22 -65.07 28.34 76.70
C VAL A 22 -65.88 29.40 77.43
N ALA A 23 -67.11 29.64 76.97
CA ALA A 23 -68.12 30.35 77.75
C ALA A 23 -68.78 29.35 78.71
N SER A 24 -68.50 29.52 80.00
CA SER A 24 -69.10 28.78 81.11
C SER A 24 -70.62 28.99 81.15
N PHE A 25 -71.39 27.90 81.21
CA PHE A 25 -72.75 27.94 81.76
C PHE A 25 -72.75 27.26 83.12
N ILE A 26 -72.76 28.09 84.15
CA ILE A 26 -72.99 27.71 85.55
C ILE A 26 -74.45 27.26 85.65
N ILE A 27 -74.69 25.97 85.91
CA ILE A 27 -76.01 25.48 86.30
C ILE A 27 -76.18 25.78 87.79
N GLY A 28 -76.88 26.87 88.08
CA GLY A 28 -77.28 27.23 89.44
C GLY A 28 -78.40 26.31 89.94
N SER A 29 -78.11 25.52 90.97
CA SER A 29 -79.10 24.79 91.76
C SER A 29 -79.93 25.78 92.58
N PHE A 30 -81.18 26.06 92.18
CA PHE A 30 -82.18 26.64 93.07
C PHE A 30 -83.27 25.60 93.37
N LEU A 31 -83.23 25.08 94.61
CA LEU A 31 -84.34 24.36 95.22
C LEU A 31 -85.56 25.30 95.35
N PHE A 32 -86.69 24.91 94.77
CA PHE A 32 -88.01 25.44 95.11
C PHE A 32 -88.69 24.49 96.10
N LEU A 33 -88.96 24.96 97.32
CA LEU A 33 -90.00 24.43 98.21
C LEU A 33 -90.82 25.62 98.73
N GLY A 34 -92.01 25.77 98.17
CA GLY A 34 -92.99 26.78 98.51
C GLY A 34 -94.36 26.36 97.96
N VAL A 35 -94.96 25.41 98.67
CA VAL A 35 -96.38 24.98 98.72
C VAL A 35 -97.37 25.55 97.66
N ASN A 36 -97.97 24.59 96.93
CA ASN A 36 -99.31 24.50 96.34
C ASN A 36 -99.73 25.43 95.18
N GLY A 37 -99.96 24.80 94.01
CA GLY A 37 -100.89 25.26 92.98
C GLY A 37 -100.63 24.65 91.60
N ASN A 38 -101.46 23.68 91.19
CA ASN A 38 -101.65 23.11 89.83
C ASN A 38 -100.41 22.71 89.00
N LEU A 39 -100.16 21.39 88.91
CA LEU A 39 -99.00 20.78 88.24
C LEU A 39 -99.31 20.11 86.88
N ALA A 40 -100.36 20.52 86.17
CA ALA A 40 -100.81 19.83 84.94
C ALA A 40 -100.65 20.63 83.63
N GLU A 41 -100.31 21.94 83.66
CA GLU A 41 -100.14 22.75 82.43
C GLU A 41 -98.69 23.21 82.18
N ALA A 42 -97.76 23.05 83.13
CA ALA A 42 -96.38 23.51 83.00
C ALA A 42 -95.40 22.46 82.39
N ASN A 43 -95.88 21.26 82.08
CA ASN A 43 -95.05 20.16 81.57
C ASN A 43 -95.07 20.03 80.04
N ASP A 44 -96.20 20.34 79.40
CA ASP A 44 -96.34 20.23 77.93
C ASP A 44 -95.57 21.35 77.19
N GLU A 45 -95.59 22.59 77.70
CA GLU A 45 -94.83 23.70 77.10
C GLU A 45 -93.30 23.54 77.20
N ARG A 46 -92.79 22.89 78.26
CA ARG A 46 -91.35 22.59 78.38
C ARG A 46 -90.90 21.51 77.41
N GLN A 47 -91.77 20.53 77.13
CA GLN A 47 -91.46 19.42 76.24
C GLN A 47 -91.50 19.84 74.75
N GLU A 48 -92.38 20.77 74.37
CA GLU A 48 -92.37 21.36 73.02
C GLU A 48 -91.15 22.26 72.76
N VAL A 49 -90.70 23.04 73.75
CA VAL A 49 -89.52 23.91 73.60
C VAL A 49 -88.22 23.09 73.51
N ASP A 50 -88.06 22.03 74.32
CA ASP A 50 -86.90 21.13 74.24
C ASP A 50 -86.88 20.37 72.90
N ASN A 51 -88.02 19.86 72.43
CA ASN A 51 -88.10 19.20 71.12
C ASN A 51 -87.80 20.15 69.96
N GLY A 52 -88.28 21.40 70.02
CA GLY A 52 -88.00 22.42 69.00
C GLY A 52 -86.53 22.87 68.97
N GLN A 53 -85.86 22.94 70.12
CA GLN A 53 -84.42 23.22 70.18
C GLN A 53 -83.57 22.05 69.67
N GLN A 54 -83.97 20.81 69.98
CA GLN A 54 -83.27 19.61 69.53
C GLN A 54 -83.41 19.40 68.02
N GLN A 55 -84.55 19.75 67.44
CA GLN A 55 -84.77 19.70 65.98
C GLN A 55 -83.90 20.73 65.24
N LYS A 56 -83.77 21.96 65.76
CA LYS A 56 -82.86 22.98 65.19
C LYS A 56 -81.38 22.62 65.32
N LEU A 57 -80.99 21.92 66.40
CA LEU A 57 -79.63 21.40 66.55
C LEU A 57 -79.33 20.30 65.52
N ASN A 58 -80.28 19.37 65.30
CA ASN A 58 -80.13 18.33 64.29
C ASN A 58 -80.07 18.88 62.86
N GLU A 59 -80.85 19.92 62.55
CA GLU A 59 -80.77 20.62 61.26
C GLU A 59 -79.41 21.31 61.07
N ALA A 60 -78.90 21.99 62.10
CA ALA A 60 -77.59 22.63 62.04
C ALA A 60 -76.43 21.62 61.93
N ASP A 61 -76.55 20.45 62.55
CA ASP A 61 -75.56 19.37 62.44
C ASP A 61 -75.57 18.73 61.04
N ASN A 62 -76.75 18.54 60.45
CA ASN A 62 -76.89 18.07 59.07
C ASN A 62 -76.30 19.07 58.07
N GLU A 63 -76.59 20.37 58.22
CA GLU A 63 -76.00 21.41 57.36
C GLU A 63 -74.48 21.47 57.49
N ARG A 64 -73.93 21.33 58.70
CA ARG A 64 -72.48 21.25 58.91
C ARG A 64 -71.88 20.01 58.25
N GLN A 65 -72.55 18.87 58.36
CA GLN A 65 -72.08 17.62 57.75
C GLN A 65 -72.10 17.70 56.21
N GLU A 66 -73.10 18.35 55.61
CA GLU A 66 -73.11 18.60 54.16
C GLU A 66 -71.98 19.53 53.72
N VAL A 67 -71.69 20.58 54.49
CA VAL A 67 -70.56 21.49 54.21
C VAL A 67 -69.22 20.77 54.34
N ASP A 68 -69.03 19.96 55.38
CA ASP A 68 -67.80 19.17 55.59
C ASP A 68 -67.61 18.14 54.47
N ASN A 69 -68.68 17.43 54.08
CA ASN A 69 -68.64 16.49 52.95
C ASN A 69 -68.31 17.20 51.63
N GLY A 70 -68.91 18.36 51.37
CA GLY A 70 -68.63 19.16 50.18
C GLY A 70 -67.20 19.71 50.14
N GLN A 71 -66.63 20.10 51.28
CA GLN A 71 -65.22 20.50 51.38
C GLN A 71 -64.27 19.33 51.16
N GLN A 72 -64.59 18.15 51.70
CA GLN A 72 -63.78 16.96 51.55
C GLN A 72 -63.78 16.44 50.11
N GLN A 73 -64.90 16.54 49.39
CA GLN A 73 -64.98 16.22 47.97
C GLN A 73 -64.08 17.14 47.13
N LYS A 74 -64.13 18.46 47.36
CA LYS A 74 -63.25 19.42 46.67
C LYS A 74 -61.77 19.19 46.96
N LEU A 75 -61.43 18.77 48.18
CA LEU A 75 -60.06 18.44 48.55
C LEU A 75 -59.56 17.19 47.81
N ASN A 76 -60.42 16.19 47.65
CA ASN A 76 -60.09 14.96 46.92
C ASN A 76 -59.92 15.23 45.42
N GLU A 77 -60.78 16.06 44.82
CA GLU A 77 -60.64 16.48 43.42
C GLU A 77 -59.32 17.22 43.20
N ALA A 78 -58.98 18.19 44.06
CA ALA A 78 -57.72 18.93 43.97
C ALA A 78 -56.47 18.04 44.17
N ASN A 79 -56.57 17.00 45.01
CA ASN A 79 -55.48 16.04 45.19
C ASN A 79 -55.29 15.15 43.96
N ASN A 80 -56.37 14.70 43.33
CA ASN A 80 -56.31 13.92 42.10
C ASN A 80 -55.71 14.74 40.95
N GLU A 81 -56.14 15.99 40.77
CA GLU A 81 -55.58 16.89 39.75
C GLU A 81 -54.07 17.13 39.96
N ARG A 82 -53.63 17.35 41.20
CA ARG A 82 -52.20 17.46 41.52
C ARG A 82 -51.43 16.20 41.18
N GLN A 83 -52.00 15.03 41.48
CA GLN A 83 -51.34 13.76 41.23
C GLN A 83 -51.23 13.47 39.73
N GLU A 84 -52.22 13.85 38.91
CA GLU A 84 -52.14 13.77 37.46
C GLU A 84 -51.07 14.71 36.88
N VAL A 85 -50.96 15.94 37.41
CA VAL A 85 -49.92 16.90 36.99
C VAL A 85 -48.52 16.38 37.36
N ASP A 86 -48.33 15.86 38.57
CA ASP A 86 -47.05 15.31 39.03
C ASP A 86 -46.65 14.08 38.19
N ASN A 87 -47.59 13.17 37.92
CA ASN A 87 -47.35 12.01 37.06
C ASN A 87 -47.00 12.42 35.62
N GLY A 88 -47.70 13.40 35.05
CA GLY A 88 -47.43 13.91 33.72
C GLY A 88 -46.07 14.63 33.60
N GLN A 89 -45.66 15.36 34.65
CA GLN A 89 -44.32 15.97 34.71
C GLN A 89 -43.22 14.92 34.82
N GLN A 90 -43.44 13.86 35.62
CA GLN A 90 -42.46 12.80 35.81
C GLN A 90 -42.28 11.95 34.54
N GLN A 91 -43.35 11.72 33.79
CA GLN A 91 -43.28 11.05 32.49
C GLN A 91 -42.46 11.86 31.46
N LYS A 92 -42.70 13.17 31.35
CA LYS A 92 -41.90 14.06 30.47
C LYS A 92 -40.42 14.12 30.87
N LEU A 93 -40.13 14.07 32.18
CA LEU A 93 -38.75 14.05 32.66
C LEU A 93 -38.03 12.74 32.29
N ASN A 94 -38.74 11.62 32.35
CA ASN A 94 -38.21 10.32 31.96
C ASN A 94 -37.96 10.23 30.44
N GLU A 95 -38.89 10.73 29.62
CA GLU A 95 -38.71 10.82 28.16
C GLU A 95 -37.49 11.68 27.80
N ALA A 96 -37.36 12.87 28.39
CA ALA A 96 -36.21 13.75 28.15
C ALA A 96 -34.86 13.15 28.61
N ASN A 97 -34.86 12.34 29.68
CA ASN A 97 -33.66 11.63 30.13
C ASN A 97 -33.27 10.50 29.16
N ASN A 98 -34.24 9.75 28.64
CA ASN A 98 -33.97 8.70 27.65
C ASN A 98 -33.43 9.30 26.36
N GLU A 99 -34.03 10.38 25.84
CA GLU A 99 -33.55 11.07 24.64
C GLU A 99 -32.11 11.59 24.81
N ARG A 100 -31.79 12.18 25.97
CA ARG A 100 -30.41 12.58 26.28
C ARG A 100 -29.44 11.41 26.28
N GLN A 101 -29.85 10.28 26.83
CA GLN A 101 -29.01 9.10 26.94
C GLN A 101 -28.76 8.45 25.57
N GLU A 102 -29.74 8.47 24.68
CA GLU A 102 -29.58 8.03 23.29
C GLU A 102 -28.64 8.96 22.51
N VAL A 103 -28.74 10.28 22.70
CA VAL A 103 -27.83 11.25 22.08
C VAL A 103 -26.40 11.07 22.58
N ASP A 104 -26.19 10.92 23.89
CA ASP A 104 -24.86 10.69 24.47
C ASP A 104 -24.25 9.37 23.96
N ASN A 105 -25.03 8.30 23.91
CA ASN A 105 -24.57 7.01 23.38
C ASN A 105 -24.22 7.09 21.88
N GLY A 106 -25.04 7.78 21.09
CA GLY A 106 -24.79 7.98 19.65
C GLY A 106 -23.55 8.84 19.38
N GLN A 107 -23.33 9.89 20.18
CA GLN A 107 -22.10 10.70 20.10
C GLN A 107 -20.86 9.90 20.48
N GLN A 108 -20.96 9.05 21.51
CA GLN A 108 -19.85 8.21 21.95
C GLN A 108 -19.50 7.12 20.93
N GLN A 109 -20.49 6.57 20.24
CA GLN A 109 -20.29 5.62 19.15
C GLN A 109 -19.59 6.26 17.95
N LYS A 110 -20.05 7.45 17.51
CA LYS A 110 -19.39 8.22 16.44
C LYS A 110 -17.95 8.60 16.79
N LEU A 111 -17.68 8.92 18.06
CA LEU A 111 -16.32 9.23 18.52
C LEU A 111 -15.41 8.00 18.47
N ASN A 112 -15.93 6.82 18.78
CA ASN A 112 -15.17 5.56 18.71
C ASN A 112 -14.89 5.15 17.26
N GLU A 113 -15.87 5.29 16.37
CA GLU A 113 -15.69 5.04 14.93
C GLU A 113 -14.64 5.98 14.32
N ALA A 114 -14.74 7.29 14.58
CA ALA A 114 -13.75 8.26 14.11
C ALA A 114 -12.33 8.02 14.67
N ASN A 115 -12.22 7.49 15.90
CA ASN A 115 -10.93 7.12 16.48
C ASN A 115 -10.34 5.87 15.81
N ASN A 116 -11.17 4.86 15.51
CA ASN A 116 -10.73 3.67 14.78
C ASN A 116 -10.29 4.01 13.36
N GLU A 117 -11.06 4.82 12.63
CA GLU A 117 -10.70 5.28 11.28
C GLU A 117 -9.37 6.05 11.29
N ARG A 118 -9.18 6.96 12.24
CA ARG A 118 -7.88 7.65 12.41
C ARG A 118 -6.73 6.67 12.66
N GLN A 119 -6.96 5.66 13.48
CA GLN A 119 -5.94 4.69 13.82
C GLN A 119 -5.59 3.78 12.63
N GLU A 120 -6.57 3.44 11.79
CA GLU A 120 -6.34 2.72 10.53
C GLU A 120 -5.57 3.57 9.51
N VAL A 121 -5.91 4.86 9.39
CA VAL A 121 -5.17 5.79 8.53
C VAL A 121 -3.73 5.98 9.01
N ASP A 122 -3.51 6.17 10.32
CA ASP A 122 -2.17 6.30 10.90
C ASP A 122 -1.35 5.00 10.71
N ASN A 123 -1.95 3.83 10.93
CA ASN A 123 -1.29 2.55 10.70
C ASN A 123 -0.95 2.33 9.22
N GLY A 124 -1.86 2.66 8.30
CA GLY A 124 -1.64 2.55 6.86
C GLY A 124 -0.56 3.51 6.36
N GLN A 125 -0.53 4.74 6.87
CA GLN A 125 0.54 5.71 6.57
C GLN A 125 1.90 5.22 7.09
N GLN A 126 1.93 4.66 8.30
CA GLN A 126 3.16 4.14 8.90
C GLN A 126 3.67 2.89 8.17
N GLN A 127 2.77 2.03 7.67
CA GLN A 127 3.13 0.90 6.83
C GLN A 127 3.73 1.35 5.49
N LYS A 128 3.09 2.30 4.79
CA LYS A 128 3.62 2.88 3.55
C LYS A 128 4.99 3.54 3.75
N LEU A 129 5.19 4.20 4.89
CA LEU A 129 6.48 4.81 5.24
C LEU A 129 7.57 3.76 5.48
N ASN A 130 7.22 2.63 6.11
CA ASN A 130 8.16 1.52 6.34
C ASN A 130 8.51 0.79 5.04
N GLU A 131 7.54 0.56 4.16
CA GLU A 131 7.76 0.00 2.82
C GLU A 131 8.68 0.90 1.98
N ALA A 132 8.39 2.20 1.92
CA ALA A 132 9.23 3.17 1.20
C ALA A 132 10.67 3.26 1.78
N ASN A 133 10.83 3.11 3.10
CA ASN A 133 12.15 3.08 3.73
C ASN A 133 12.92 1.80 3.40
N ASN A 134 12.24 0.65 3.38
CA ASN A 134 12.85 -0.63 2.99
C ASN A 134 13.27 -0.60 1.52
N GLU A 135 12.41 -0.12 0.62
CA GLU A 135 12.74 0.03 -0.80
C GLU A 135 13.95 0.96 -1.01
N ARG A 136 14.00 2.11 -0.32
CA ARG A 136 15.18 2.98 -0.36
C ARG A 136 16.44 2.28 0.13
N GLN A 137 16.35 1.49 1.20
CA GLN A 137 17.48 0.77 1.75
C GLN A 137 17.96 -0.35 0.83
N GLU A 138 17.04 -1.04 0.14
CA GLU A 138 17.39 -2.03 -0.89
C GLU A 138 18.03 -1.40 -2.12
N VAL A 139 17.55 -0.24 -2.56
CA VAL A 139 18.17 0.53 -3.65
C VAL A 139 19.57 1.00 -3.26
N ASP A 140 19.75 1.56 -2.06
CA ASP A 140 21.07 2.01 -1.57
C ASP A 140 22.04 0.82 -1.42
N ASN A 141 21.59 -0.30 -0.85
CA ASN A 141 22.41 -1.51 -0.72
C ASN A 141 22.76 -2.10 -2.10
N GLY A 142 21.82 -2.13 -3.04
CA GLY A 142 22.05 -2.61 -4.41
C GLY A 142 23.00 -1.70 -5.20
N GLN A 143 22.90 -0.38 -5.02
CA GLN A 143 23.85 0.58 -5.59
C GLN A 143 25.25 0.42 -4.99
N GLN A 144 25.35 0.23 -3.67
CA GLN A 144 26.63 0.03 -2.99
C GLN A 144 27.27 -1.32 -3.35
N GLN A 145 26.48 -2.38 -3.55
CA GLN A 145 26.96 -3.66 -4.05
C GLN A 145 27.49 -3.54 -5.48
N LYS A 146 26.74 -2.88 -6.39
CA LYS A 146 27.21 -2.61 -7.76
C LYS A 146 28.49 -1.77 -7.79
N LEU A 147 28.62 -0.80 -6.89
CA LEU A 147 29.84 0.01 -6.76
C LEU A 147 31.03 -0.82 -6.28
N ASN A 148 30.82 -1.73 -5.32
CA ASN A 148 31.85 -2.64 -4.82
C ASN A 148 32.26 -3.67 -5.88
N GLU A 149 31.31 -4.24 -6.62
CA GLU A 149 31.59 -5.15 -7.74
C GLU A 149 32.38 -4.44 -8.85
N ALA A 150 31.96 -3.23 -9.25
CA ALA A 150 32.69 -2.43 -10.23
C ALA A 150 34.10 -2.02 -9.77
N ASN A 151 34.29 -1.76 -8.47
CA ASN A 151 35.61 -1.47 -7.90
C ASN A 151 36.51 -2.73 -7.88
N ASN A 152 35.95 -3.89 -7.54
CA ASN A 152 36.69 -5.16 -7.58
C ASN A 152 37.07 -5.54 -9.01
N GLU A 153 36.17 -5.40 -9.97
CA GLU A 153 36.47 -5.63 -11.39
C GLU A 153 37.55 -4.68 -11.91
N ARG A 154 37.48 -3.39 -11.57
CA ARG A 154 38.55 -2.43 -11.89
C ARG A 154 39.87 -2.82 -11.27
N GLN A 155 39.88 -3.26 -10.01
CA GLN A 155 41.09 -3.68 -9.31
C GLN A 155 41.68 -4.97 -9.92
N GLU A 156 40.85 -5.92 -10.34
CA GLU A 156 41.30 -7.13 -11.06
C GLU A 156 41.87 -6.81 -12.45
N VAL A 157 41.24 -5.88 -13.17
CA VAL A 157 41.75 -5.39 -14.46
C VAL A 157 43.08 -4.66 -14.28
N ASP A 158 43.20 -3.76 -13.29
CA ASP A 158 44.43 -3.03 -12.99
C ASP A 158 45.54 -3.97 -12.55
N ASN A 159 45.25 -4.95 -11.67
CA ASN A 159 46.20 -5.97 -11.24
C ASN A 159 46.63 -6.87 -12.41
N GLY A 160 45.71 -7.28 -13.27
CA GLY A 160 45.99 -8.09 -14.46
C GLY A 160 46.80 -7.33 -15.52
N GLN A 161 46.53 -6.04 -15.71
CA GLN A 161 47.33 -5.16 -16.58
C GLN A 161 48.74 -4.95 -16.00
N GLN A 162 48.85 -4.74 -14.69
CA GLN A 162 50.14 -4.56 -14.02
C GLN A 162 50.97 -5.85 -14.01
N GLN A 163 50.33 -7.01 -13.86
CA GLN A 163 51.00 -8.30 -14.02
C GLN A 163 51.52 -8.50 -15.45
N LYS A 164 50.70 -8.24 -16.47
CA LYS A 164 51.15 -8.30 -17.89
C LYS A 164 52.27 -7.31 -18.19
N LEU A 165 52.24 -6.12 -17.59
CA LEU A 165 53.30 -5.12 -17.74
C LEU A 165 54.60 -5.58 -17.06
N ASN A 166 54.50 -6.20 -15.88
CA ASN A 166 55.66 -6.75 -15.18
C ASN A 166 56.26 -7.96 -15.91
N GLU A 167 55.43 -8.85 -16.45
CA GLU A 167 55.87 -9.97 -17.30
C GLU A 167 56.55 -9.44 -18.57
N ALA A 168 55.95 -8.47 -19.26
CA ALA A 168 56.55 -7.84 -20.45
C ALA A 168 57.85 -7.08 -20.13
N ASN A 169 57.96 -6.46 -18.95
CA ASN A 169 59.19 -5.80 -18.51
C ASN A 169 60.29 -6.80 -18.16
N ASN A 170 59.95 -7.92 -17.50
CA ASN A 170 60.89 -8.99 -17.21
C ASN A 170 61.38 -9.66 -18.51
N GLU A 171 60.49 -9.95 -19.46
CA GLU A 171 60.87 -10.50 -20.77
C GLU A 171 61.78 -9.54 -21.54
N ARG A 172 61.48 -8.22 -21.55
CA ARG A 172 62.35 -7.21 -22.15
C ARG A 172 63.72 -7.14 -21.47
N GLN A 173 63.76 -7.24 -20.14
CA GLN A 173 65.01 -7.19 -19.38
C GLN A 173 65.88 -8.44 -19.62
N GLU A 174 65.28 -9.62 -19.75
CA GLU A 174 65.99 -10.85 -20.13
C GLU A 174 66.56 -10.76 -21.55
N VAL A 175 65.79 -10.20 -22.50
CA VAL A 175 66.26 -9.96 -23.87
C VAL A 175 67.42 -8.96 -23.90
N ASP A 176 67.31 -7.84 -23.18
CA ASP A 176 68.36 -6.82 -23.11
C ASP A 176 69.64 -7.36 -22.45
N ASN A 177 69.51 -8.15 -21.38
CA ASN A 177 70.64 -8.81 -20.71
C ASN A 177 71.31 -9.85 -21.62
N GLY A 178 70.53 -10.66 -22.33
CA GLY A 178 71.04 -11.67 -23.28
C GLY A 178 71.76 -11.04 -24.47
N GLN A 179 71.25 -9.92 -25.00
CA GLN A 179 71.91 -9.16 -26.07
C GLN A 179 73.23 -8.54 -25.60
N GLN A 180 73.29 -8.02 -24.37
CA GLN A 180 74.52 -7.48 -23.78
C GLN A 180 75.59 -8.57 -23.57
N GLU A 181 75.20 -9.77 -23.14
CA GLU A 181 76.12 -10.89 -22.96
C GLU A 181 76.68 -11.41 -24.30
N LEU A 182 75.83 -11.51 -25.33
CA LEU A 182 76.25 -11.85 -26.70
C LEU A 182 77.22 -10.81 -27.27
N LEU A 183 76.93 -9.52 -27.07
CA LEU A 183 77.78 -8.41 -27.50
C LEU A 183 79.17 -8.47 -26.86
N LYS A 184 79.22 -8.78 -25.56
CA LYS A 184 80.49 -8.97 -24.84
C LYS A 184 81.31 -10.12 -25.41
N LYS A 185 80.71 -11.30 -25.59
CA LYS A 185 81.39 -12.50 -26.12
C LYS A 185 81.90 -12.31 -27.56
N ILE A 186 81.18 -11.55 -28.39
CA ILE A 186 81.60 -11.23 -29.77
C ILE A 186 82.71 -10.17 -29.79
N ASN A 187 82.68 -9.18 -28.89
CA ASN A 187 83.72 -8.16 -28.77
C ASN A 187 85.06 -8.72 -28.29
N GLU A 188 85.03 -9.68 -27.36
CA GLU A 188 86.23 -10.31 -26.79
C GLU A 188 86.83 -11.42 -27.68
N SER A 189 86.16 -11.75 -28.80
CA SER A 189 86.52 -12.88 -29.66
C SER A 189 87.66 -12.55 -30.63
N THR A 190 88.68 -13.41 -30.67
CA THR A 190 89.78 -13.37 -31.65
C THR A 190 89.41 -13.95 -33.02
N ASN A 191 88.37 -14.81 -33.09
CA ASN A 191 87.79 -15.32 -34.33
C ASN A 191 86.26 -15.33 -34.23
N ARG A 192 85.63 -14.28 -34.78
CA ARG A 192 84.19 -14.03 -34.63
C ARG A 192 83.31 -15.12 -35.23
N GLU A 193 83.69 -15.67 -36.38
CA GLU A 193 82.94 -16.74 -37.06
C GLU A 193 82.88 -18.01 -36.21
N SER A 194 84.01 -18.43 -35.63
CA SER A 194 84.07 -19.60 -34.76
C SER A 194 83.31 -19.40 -33.45
N THR A 195 83.30 -18.18 -32.93
CA THR A 195 82.55 -17.81 -31.71
C THR A 195 81.05 -17.83 -31.96
N VAL A 196 80.58 -17.22 -33.05
CA VAL A 196 79.15 -17.22 -33.43
C VAL A 196 78.65 -18.64 -33.66
N LYS A 197 79.44 -19.48 -34.34
CA LYS A 197 79.10 -20.90 -34.54
C LYS A 197 78.91 -21.64 -33.21
N ARG A 198 79.82 -21.45 -32.25
CA ARG A 198 79.72 -22.10 -30.94
C ARG A 198 78.49 -21.61 -30.18
N LEU A 199 78.25 -20.30 -30.16
CA LEU A 199 77.09 -19.71 -29.50
C LEU A 199 75.77 -20.22 -30.07
N LEU A 200 75.68 -20.40 -31.39
CA LEU A 200 74.50 -20.98 -32.03
C LEU A 200 74.36 -22.48 -31.72
N GLU A 201 75.46 -23.24 -31.69
CA GLU A 201 75.44 -24.67 -31.35
C GLU A 201 75.18 -24.94 -29.85
N ASP A 202 75.43 -23.98 -28.97
CA ASP A 202 75.11 -24.07 -27.53
C ASP A 202 73.60 -23.92 -27.28
N VAL A 203 72.87 -23.21 -28.15
CA VAL A 203 71.44 -22.91 -28.01
C VAL A 203 70.58 -23.76 -28.93
N TYR A 204 71.03 -24.02 -30.15
CA TYR A 204 70.28 -24.74 -31.18
C TYR A 204 70.93 -26.10 -31.51
N SER A 205 70.12 -27.03 -32.01
CA SER A 205 70.64 -28.29 -32.55
C SER A 205 71.68 -28.01 -33.63
N LYS A 206 72.67 -28.89 -33.79
CA LYS A 206 73.73 -28.73 -34.81
C LYS A 206 73.20 -28.54 -36.23
N GLU A 207 72.02 -29.10 -36.52
CA GLU A 207 71.35 -28.94 -37.81
C GLU A 207 70.78 -27.52 -37.99
N ASN A 208 70.03 -27.03 -36.99
CA ASN A 208 69.45 -25.69 -37.02
C ASN A 208 70.54 -24.61 -36.97
N ALA A 209 71.57 -24.79 -36.14
CA ALA A 209 72.70 -23.88 -36.07
C ALA A 209 73.42 -23.74 -37.42
N ARG A 210 73.64 -24.86 -38.13
CA ARG A 210 74.20 -24.84 -39.50
C ARG A 210 73.28 -24.14 -40.49
N GLY A 211 71.99 -24.37 -40.38
CA GLY A 211 70.98 -23.73 -41.22
C GLY A 211 71.00 -22.21 -41.09
N ILE A 212 71.05 -21.70 -39.86
CA ILE A 212 71.18 -20.27 -39.55
C ILE A 212 72.52 -19.72 -40.04
N LEU A 213 73.63 -20.43 -39.78
CA LEU A 213 74.97 -20.01 -40.20
C LEU A 213 75.09 -19.86 -41.73
N ASN A 214 74.43 -20.72 -42.50
CA ASN A 214 74.42 -20.64 -43.97
C ASN A 214 73.73 -19.37 -44.52
N LYS A 215 72.97 -18.64 -43.69
CA LYS A 215 72.33 -17.37 -44.05
C LYS A 215 73.17 -16.15 -43.71
N ILE A 216 74.25 -16.31 -42.95
CA ILE A 216 75.18 -15.24 -42.61
C ILE A 216 76.32 -15.24 -43.64
N LYS A 217 76.61 -14.10 -44.26
CA LYS A 217 77.66 -14.04 -45.27
C LYS A 217 79.03 -13.90 -44.61
N PRO A 218 80.11 -14.43 -45.22
CA PRO A 218 81.47 -14.30 -44.68
C PRO A 218 81.88 -12.84 -44.41
N GLU A 219 81.44 -11.90 -45.25
CA GLU A 219 81.69 -10.46 -45.08
C GLU A 219 80.95 -9.84 -43.89
N ASP A 220 79.83 -10.42 -43.44
CA ASP A 220 79.05 -9.88 -42.31
C ASP A 220 79.84 -9.98 -40.99
N TYR A 221 80.77 -10.93 -40.86
CA TYR A 221 81.61 -11.08 -39.66
C TYR A 221 82.60 -9.92 -39.44
N ASN A 222 82.84 -9.11 -40.47
CA ASN A 222 83.70 -7.92 -40.40
C ASN A 222 82.95 -6.65 -39.95
N LEU A 223 81.63 -6.72 -39.75
CA LEU A 223 80.82 -5.60 -39.28
C LEU A 223 81.10 -5.24 -37.81
N SER A 224 80.55 -4.10 -37.35
CA SER A 224 80.55 -3.83 -35.91
C SER A 224 79.77 -4.92 -35.17
N SER A 225 80.09 -5.19 -33.91
CA SER A 225 79.49 -6.31 -33.18
C SER A 225 77.97 -6.18 -33.05
N ASN A 226 77.45 -4.94 -32.94
CA ASN A 226 76.01 -4.68 -32.95
C ASN A 226 75.37 -5.01 -34.32
N GLU A 227 76.02 -4.64 -35.42
CA GLU A 227 75.52 -4.94 -36.76
C GLU A 227 75.61 -6.44 -37.08
N LEU A 228 76.68 -7.11 -36.65
CA LEU A 228 76.83 -8.55 -36.78
C LEU A 228 75.73 -9.30 -35.98
N ILE A 229 75.43 -8.87 -34.76
CA ILE A 229 74.31 -9.44 -33.97
C ILE A 229 72.99 -9.27 -34.71
N ASN A 230 72.72 -8.10 -35.29
CA ASN A 230 71.51 -7.89 -36.09
C ASN A 230 71.48 -8.80 -37.33
N LYS A 231 72.62 -9.08 -37.96
CA LYS A 231 72.71 -10.06 -39.06
C LYS A 231 72.46 -11.48 -38.60
N ILE A 232 72.95 -11.88 -37.43
CA ILE A 232 72.70 -13.20 -36.84
C ILE A 232 71.22 -13.38 -36.51
N ILE A 233 70.60 -12.37 -35.88
CA ILE A 233 69.17 -12.38 -35.55
C ILE A 233 68.34 -12.50 -36.83
N LYS A 234 68.65 -11.69 -37.85
CA LYS A 234 67.95 -11.72 -39.13
C LYS A 234 68.12 -13.07 -39.83
N ALA A 235 69.33 -13.63 -39.85
CA ALA A 235 69.60 -14.96 -40.39
C ALA A 235 68.80 -16.06 -39.67
N GLY A 236 68.63 -15.94 -38.35
CA GLY A 236 67.78 -16.82 -37.56
C GLY A 236 66.31 -16.72 -37.94
N ILE A 237 65.80 -15.50 -38.13
CA ILE A 237 64.43 -15.23 -38.57
C ILE A 237 64.22 -15.77 -40.00
N ASP A 238 65.10 -15.45 -40.94
CA ASP A 238 65.00 -15.88 -42.35
C ASP A 238 65.06 -17.42 -42.43
N TYR A 239 65.96 -18.06 -41.68
CA TYR A 239 66.02 -19.53 -41.60
C TYR A 239 64.75 -20.11 -40.97
N SER A 240 64.23 -19.49 -39.91
CA SER A 240 62.97 -19.89 -39.30
C SER A 240 61.82 -19.77 -40.31
N GLU A 241 61.66 -18.64 -40.99
CA GLU A 241 60.61 -18.39 -41.99
C GLU A 241 60.65 -19.37 -43.16
N GLU A 242 61.84 -19.69 -43.68
CA GLU A 242 62.01 -20.69 -44.75
C GLU A 242 61.64 -22.11 -44.30
N ASN A 243 61.91 -22.47 -43.04
CA ASN A 243 61.49 -23.75 -42.46
C ASN A 243 60.04 -23.74 -41.94
N ASN A 244 59.47 -22.56 -41.75
CA ASN A 244 58.12 -22.29 -41.23
C ASN A 244 57.04 -22.28 -42.34
N SER A 245 57.41 -22.40 -43.63
CA SER A 245 56.50 -22.99 -44.64
C SER A 245 56.11 -24.45 -44.32
N LYS A 246 56.72 -25.05 -43.29
CA LYS A 246 56.34 -26.36 -42.74
C LYS A 246 55.85 -26.31 -41.28
N TYR A 247 56.00 -25.20 -40.55
CA TYR A 247 55.67 -25.12 -39.11
C TYR A 247 55.34 -23.68 -38.67
N LYS A 248 54.08 -23.26 -38.90
CA LYS A 248 53.45 -22.04 -38.38
C LYS A 248 53.99 -21.70 -36.98
N VAL A 249 54.68 -20.55 -36.86
CA VAL A 249 55.14 -19.96 -35.60
C VAL A 249 54.04 -20.05 -34.53
N PHE A 250 54.39 -20.72 -33.44
CA PHE A 250 53.75 -20.58 -32.13
C PHE A 250 53.97 -19.13 -31.65
N ALA A 251 53.23 -18.18 -32.22
CA ALA A 251 52.66 -17.17 -31.34
C ALA A 251 51.95 -17.98 -30.26
N SER A 252 52.15 -17.69 -28.97
CA SER A 252 51.38 -18.28 -27.87
C SER A 252 49.93 -18.40 -28.33
N VAL A 253 49.55 -19.59 -28.79
CA VAL A 253 48.20 -19.83 -29.28
C VAL A 253 47.40 -19.64 -28.01
N PRO A 254 46.46 -18.68 -27.94
CA PRO A 254 45.62 -18.55 -26.75
C PRO A 254 45.13 -19.97 -26.45
N LYS A 255 45.57 -20.53 -25.31
CA LYS A 255 45.39 -21.95 -25.00
C LYS A 255 43.95 -22.28 -25.34
N ALA A 256 43.73 -23.13 -26.34
CA ALA A 256 42.40 -23.37 -26.86
C ALA A 256 41.50 -23.75 -25.68
N ASN A 257 40.54 -22.89 -25.34
CA ASN A 257 39.76 -23.04 -24.12
C ASN A 257 38.27 -22.86 -24.42
N ILE A 258 37.45 -23.46 -23.58
CA ILE A 258 36.01 -23.31 -23.61
C ILE A 258 35.64 -22.44 -22.40
N THR A 259 34.98 -21.32 -22.66
CA THR A 259 34.54 -20.37 -21.62
C THR A 259 33.02 -20.20 -21.66
N LEU A 260 32.39 -20.00 -20.50
CA LEU A 260 30.96 -19.71 -20.43
C LEU A 260 30.72 -18.26 -20.88
N LYS A 261 29.74 -18.02 -21.75
CA LYS A 261 29.31 -16.67 -22.09
C LYS A 261 28.71 -15.99 -20.85
N SER A 262 29.11 -14.75 -20.60
CA SER A 262 28.70 -14.01 -19.40
C SER A 262 27.19 -13.81 -19.31
N GLU A 263 26.49 -13.69 -20.44
CA GLU A 263 25.03 -13.54 -20.51
C GLU A 263 24.23 -14.73 -19.92
N TYR A 264 24.86 -15.91 -19.80
CA TYR A 264 24.25 -17.10 -19.22
C TYR A 264 24.86 -17.49 -17.87
N ASN A 265 25.80 -16.69 -17.35
CA ASN A 265 26.53 -16.98 -16.14
C ASN A 265 25.83 -16.38 -14.91
N ILE A 266 25.22 -17.24 -14.10
CA ILE A 266 24.60 -16.86 -12.83
C ILE A 266 25.38 -17.56 -11.72
N GLY A 267 26.24 -16.82 -11.02
CA GLY A 267 27.02 -17.36 -9.92
C GLY A 267 27.86 -18.60 -10.30
N ASN A 268 28.53 -18.55 -11.46
CA ASN A 268 29.33 -19.65 -12.03
C ASN A 268 28.50 -20.90 -12.41
N SER A 269 27.20 -20.72 -12.64
CA SER A 269 26.28 -21.75 -13.13
C SER A 269 25.54 -21.27 -14.38
N LEU A 270 25.37 -22.18 -15.33
CA LEU A 270 24.54 -21.97 -16.51
C LEU A 270 23.06 -22.14 -16.11
N VAL A 271 22.19 -21.23 -16.50
CA VAL A 271 20.75 -21.32 -16.22
C VAL A 271 19.98 -21.38 -17.53
N VAL A 272 19.23 -22.47 -17.73
CA VAL A 272 18.68 -22.83 -19.05
C VAL A 272 17.21 -23.23 -18.94
N ARG A 273 16.43 -22.68 -19.87
CA ARG A 273 15.02 -22.99 -20.05
C ARG A 273 14.80 -24.36 -20.66
N SER A 274 14.07 -25.22 -19.95
CA SER A 274 13.71 -26.57 -20.40
C SER A 274 12.49 -26.60 -21.32
N ASP A 275 11.77 -25.49 -21.46
CA ASP A 275 10.66 -25.35 -22.42
C ASP A 275 11.12 -25.04 -23.84
N LYS A 276 12.39 -24.60 -24.00
CA LYS A 276 12.99 -24.23 -25.29
C LYS A 276 13.88 -25.33 -25.84
N VAL A 277 14.19 -25.22 -27.14
CA VAL A 277 15.25 -26.03 -27.75
C VAL A 277 16.59 -25.63 -27.12
N ILE A 278 17.32 -26.62 -26.61
CA ILE A 278 18.61 -26.41 -25.93
C ILE A 278 19.73 -26.72 -26.91
N LYS A 279 20.55 -25.71 -27.20
CA LYS A 279 21.76 -25.81 -28.03
C LYS A 279 22.99 -25.46 -27.19
N PRO A 280 23.68 -26.45 -26.61
CA PRO A 280 24.77 -26.22 -25.68
C PRO A 280 25.89 -25.31 -26.20
N GLU A 281 26.17 -25.37 -27.50
CA GLU A 281 27.14 -24.54 -28.21
C GLU A 281 26.82 -23.05 -28.14
N ASP A 282 25.54 -22.68 -28.00
CA ASP A 282 25.12 -21.27 -27.89
C ASP A 282 25.55 -20.65 -26.56
N TYR A 283 25.84 -21.44 -25.52
CA TYR A 283 26.17 -20.96 -24.18
C TYR A 283 27.66 -20.73 -23.94
N VAL A 284 28.53 -21.23 -24.82
CA VAL A 284 29.99 -21.20 -24.61
C VAL A 284 30.71 -20.47 -25.73
N ASN A 285 31.83 -19.83 -25.41
CA ASN A 285 32.80 -19.36 -26.38
C ASN A 285 33.90 -20.42 -26.54
N TYR A 286 34.30 -20.64 -27.79
CA TYR A 286 35.41 -21.50 -28.17
C TYR A 286 36.17 -20.88 -29.34
N PRO A 287 37.43 -21.29 -29.61
CA PRO A 287 38.26 -20.64 -30.62
C PRO A 287 37.72 -20.85 -32.04
N GLU A 288 38.02 -19.92 -32.93
CA GLU A 288 37.62 -20.00 -34.35
C GLU A 288 38.22 -21.23 -35.04
N GLY A 289 37.44 -21.90 -35.89
CA GLY A 289 37.86 -23.13 -36.58
C GLY A 289 37.66 -24.42 -35.78
N TYR A 290 37.12 -24.31 -34.57
CA TYR A 290 36.75 -25.44 -33.71
C TYR A 290 35.24 -25.49 -33.49
N HIS A 291 34.75 -26.58 -32.92
CA HIS A 291 33.39 -26.71 -32.42
C HIS A 291 33.38 -27.54 -31.13
N VAL A 292 32.21 -27.64 -30.49
CA VAL A 292 32.08 -28.38 -29.23
C VAL A 292 31.05 -29.51 -29.36
N GLN A 293 31.37 -30.65 -28.76
CA GLN A 293 30.41 -31.70 -28.44
C GLN A 293 30.11 -31.63 -26.95
N SER A 294 28.86 -31.90 -26.56
CA SER A 294 28.49 -31.89 -25.15
C SER A 294 27.60 -33.05 -24.74
N TYR A 295 27.57 -33.33 -23.45
CA TYR A 295 26.61 -34.23 -22.83
C TYR A 295 26.23 -33.73 -21.43
N VAL A 296 25.03 -34.09 -20.97
CA VAL A 296 24.52 -33.75 -19.65
C VAL A 296 24.65 -34.95 -18.72
N SER A 297 24.94 -34.70 -17.44
CA SER A 297 25.02 -35.73 -16.41
C SER A 297 24.44 -35.28 -15.07
N LYS A 298 23.92 -36.26 -14.31
CA LYS A 298 23.49 -36.11 -12.91
C LYS A 298 23.90 -37.35 -12.13
N GLY A 299 24.99 -37.23 -11.37
CA GLY A 299 25.60 -38.40 -10.71
C GLY A 299 26.07 -39.42 -11.75
N LYS A 300 25.39 -40.58 -11.81
CA LYS A 300 25.68 -41.66 -12.76
C LYS A 300 24.74 -41.68 -13.98
N GLU A 301 23.77 -40.77 -14.03
CA GLU A 301 22.78 -40.68 -15.11
C GLU A 301 23.23 -39.70 -16.19
N TYR A 302 22.87 -40.00 -17.44
CA TYR A 302 23.22 -39.20 -18.63
C TYR A 302 21.97 -38.92 -19.46
N PRO A 303 21.07 -38.02 -19.01
CA PRO A 303 19.88 -37.68 -19.76
C PRO A 303 20.25 -36.99 -21.09
N SER A 304 19.49 -37.27 -22.15
CA SER A 304 19.58 -36.51 -23.38
C SER A 304 18.96 -35.13 -23.21
N LEU A 305 19.38 -34.16 -24.04
CA LEU A 305 18.77 -32.83 -24.08
C LEU A 305 17.29 -32.91 -24.48
N ASP A 306 16.95 -33.81 -25.41
CA ASP A 306 15.56 -34.06 -25.82
C ASP A 306 14.70 -34.52 -24.63
N ASP A 307 15.24 -35.37 -23.75
CA ASP A 307 14.55 -35.80 -22.55
C ASP A 307 14.36 -34.66 -21.55
N ILE A 308 15.37 -33.80 -21.39
CA ILE A 308 15.31 -32.60 -20.53
C ILE A 308 14.17 -31.69 -21.01
N VAL A 309 14.11 -31.44 -22.32
CA VAL A 309 13.09 -30.58 -22.92
C VAL A 309 11.72 -31.23 -22.82
N LYS A 310 11.57 -32.47 -23.28
CA LYS A 310 10.29 -33.19 -23.33
C LYS A 310 9.67 -33.38 -21.94
N LYS A 311 10.49 -33.61 -20.91
CA LYS A 311 10.03 -33.80 -19.53
C LYS A 311 9.95 -32.50 -18.73
N ARG A 312 10.31 -31.35 -19.33
CA ARG A 312 10.33 -30.05 -18.66
C ARG A 312 11.10 -30.09 -17.34
N VAL A 313 12.31 -30.65 -17.40
CA VAL A 313 13.10 -30.93 -16.21
C VAL A 313 13.49 -29.64 -15.50
N THR A 314 13.23 -29.59 -14.20
CA THR A 314 13.75 -28.56 -13.30
C THR A 314 14.75 -29.15 -12.33
N GLY A 315 15.92 -28.51 -12.19
CA GLY A 315 16.94 -28.87 -11.21
C GLY A 315 18.38 -28.77 -11.73
N SER A 316 19.32 -29.09 -10.83
CA SER A 316 20.77 -28.99 -11.08
C SER A 316 21.35 -30.25 -11.73
N TYR A 317 22.19 -30.04 -12.74
CA TYR A 317 22.92 -31.02 -13.54
C TYR A 317 24.34 -30.50 -13.82
N LYS A 318 25.15 -31.31 -14.50
CA LYS A 318 26.42 -30.90 -15.10
C LYS A 318 26.36 -31.06 -16.61
N ILE A 319 26.81 -30.05 -17.34
CA ILE A 319 27.05 -30.15 -18.77
C ILE A 319 28.57 -30.18 -19.02
N THR A 320 29.01 -31.18 -19.78
CA THR A 320 30.43 -31.35 -20.10
C THR A 320 30.63 -31.13 -21.58
N TYR A 321 31.54 -30.23 -21.92
CA TYR A 321 31.93 -29.89 -23.28
C TYR A 321 33.30 -30.46 -23.61
N ARG A 322 33.45 -30.98 -24.82
CA ARG A 322 34.71 -31.40 -25.43
C ARG A 322 34.97 -30.54 -26.66
N LEU A 323 36.16 -29.97 -26.76
CA LEU A 323 36.57 -29.22 -27.94
C LEU A 323 37.00 -30.18 -29.06
N LEU A 324 36.51 -29.94 -30.28
CA LEU A 324 36.88 -30.70 -31.48
C LEU A 324 37.34 -29.77 -32.59
N ASP A 325 38.25 -30.28 -33.43
CA ASP A 325 38.75 -29.58 -34.60
C ASP A 325 37.79 -29.68 -35.81
N SER A 326 38.20 -29.13 -36.96
CA SER A 326 37.42 -29.17 -38.20
C SER A 326 37.15 -30.58 -38.77
N LYS A 327 37.76 -31.63 -38.22
CA LYS A 327 37.62 -33.03 -38.64
C LYS A 327 36.90 -33.89 -37.60
N ASP A 328 36.26 -33.26 -36.61
CA ASP A 328 35.58 -33.91 -35.48
C ASP A 328 36.53 -34.70 -34.56
N GLU A 329 37.82 -34.37 -34.55
CA GLU A 329 38.80 -35.00 -33.67
C GLU A 329 39.00 -34.19 -32.38
N PRO A 330 39.17 -34.84 -31.21
CA PRO A 330 39.40 -34.12 -29.96
C PRO A 330 40.67 -33.27 -30.00
N VAL A 331 40.57 -32.04 -29.50
CA VAL A 331 41.74 -31.16 -29.31
C VAL A 331 42.40 -31.49 -27.98
N TYR A 332 43.73 -31.61 -27.99
CA TYR A 332 44.52 -31.94 -26.80
C TYR A 332 45.32 -30.74 -26.30
N GLY A 333 45.40 -30.59 -24.98
CA GLY A 333 46.25 -29.60 -24.32
C GLY A 333 47.73 -30.03 -24.27
N GLU A 334 48.57 -29.17 -23.71
CA GLU A 334 50.02 -29.43 -23.51
C GLU A 334 50.29 -30.65 -22.62
N ASP A 335 49.34 -31.01 -21.76
CA ASP A 335 49.36 -32.18 -20.88
C ASP A 335 48.95 -33.49 -21.57
N GLY A 336 48.64 -33.42 -22.88
CA GLY A 336 48.15 -34.56 -23.66
C GLY A 336 46.73 -34.99 -23.32
N GLN A 337 46.01 -34.22 -22.50
CA GLN A 337 44.60 -34.49 -22.19
C GLN A 337 43.68 -33.74 -23.16
N ALA A 338 42.53 -34.33 -23.46
CA ALA A 338 41.54 -33.66 -24.28
C ALA A 338 41.01 -32.41 -23.55
N ILE A 339 40.84 -31.31 -24.29
CA ILE A 339 40.34 -30.05 -23.77
C ILE A 339 38.85 -30.22 -23.46
N VAL A 340 38.55 -30.35 -22.17
CA VAL A 340 37.21 -30.58 -21.64
C VAL A 340 36.87 -29.52 -20.61
N ARG A 341 35.63 -29.02 -20.66
CA ARG A 341 35.09 -28.08 -19.67
C ARG A 341 33.78 -28.61 -19.13
N SER A 342 33.69 -28.77 -17.81
CA SER A 342 32.43 -29.11 -17.15
C SER A 342 31.87 -27.89 -16.42
N LEU A 343 30.60 -27.60 -16.65
CA LEU A 343 29.87 -26.49 -16.04
C LEU A 343 28.68 -27.04 -15.26
N ASN A 344 28.35 -26.39 -14.14
CA ASN A 344 27.08 -26.63 -13.46
C ASN A 344 25.97 -25.99 -14.29
N VAL A 345 24.85 -26.67 -14.47
CA VAL A 345 23.68 -26.15 -15.17
C VAL A 345 22.42 -26.38 -14.34
N TYR A 346 21.58 -25.36 -14.23
CA TYR A 346 20.25 -25.45 -13.66
C TYR A 346 19.22 -25.35 -14.79
N PHE A 347 18.50 -26.44 -15.02
CA PHE A 347 17.35 -26.42 -15.91
C PHE A 347 16.12 -25.98 -15.13
N TYR A 348 15.23 -25.21 -15.75
CA TYR A 348 13.96 -24.83 -15.15
C TYR A 348 12.84 -24.79 -16.18
N ASN A 349 11.61 -25.00 -15.73
CA ASN A 349 10.41 -24.86 -16.55
C ASN A 349 9.61 -23.61 -16.13
N PRO A 350 9.60 -22.55 -16.94
CA PRO A 350 8.80 -21.35 -16.67
C PRO A 350 7.37 -21.42 -17.19
N GLU A 351 6.99 -22.44 -17.99
CA GLU A 351 5.65 -22.52 -18.62
C GLU A 351 4.50 -22.31 -17.63
N PRO A 352 4.46 -22.94 -16.44
CA PRO A 352 3.33 -22.76 -15.52
C PRO A 352 3.13 -21.31 -15.08
N ALA A 353 4.22 -20.56 -14.90
CA ALA A 353 4.14 -19.14 -14.54
C ALA A 353 3.69 -18.29 -15.75
N LEU A 354 4.22 -18.58 -16.94
CA LEU A 354 3.86 -17.87 -18.17
C LEU A 354 2.41 -18.10 -18.58
N ASP A 355 1.89 -19.31 -18.39
CA ASP A 355 0.50 -19.64 -18.67
C ASP A 355 -0.46 -18.86 -17.77
N ILE A 356 -0.15 -18.76 -16.46
CA ILE A 356 -0.96 -17.97 -15.52
C ILE A 356 -0.89 -16.47 -15.87
N ILE A 357 0.29 -15.94 -16.20
CA ILE A 357 0.42 -14.55 -16.67
C ILE A 357 -0.50 -14.31 -17.87
N LYS A 358 -0.46 -15.22 -18.85
CA LYS A 358 -1.29 -15.11 -20.05
C LYS A 358 -2.78 -15.13 -19.73
N GLU A 359 -3.22 -16.03 -18.86
CA GLU A 359 -4.62 -16.09 -18.40
C GLU A 359 -5.06 -14.77 -17.72
N ILE A 360 -4.19 -14.16 -16.92
CA ILE A 360 -4.48 -12.87 -16.28
C ILE A 360 -4.51 -11.73 -17.29
N GLU A 361 -3.57 -11.69 -18.23
CA GLU A 361 -3.55 -10.67 -19.29
C GLU A 361 -4.80 -10.74 -20.16
N GLU A 362 -5.23 -11.96 -20.54
CA GLU A 362 -6.49 -12.19 -21.26
C GLU A 362 -7.71 -11.73 -20.45
N ASP A 363 -7.76 -12.03 -19.15
CA ASP A 363 -8.82 -11.57 -18.24
C ASP A 363 -8.87 -10.04 -18.15
N ILE A 364 -7.72 -9.37 -18.09
CA ILE A 364 -7.63 -7.89 -18.07
C ILE A 364 -8.03 -7.27 -19.41
N ASP A 365 -7.76 -7.94 -20.52
CA ASP A 365 -8.18 -7.46 -21.85
C ASP A 365 -9.69 -7.63 -22.06
N GLU A 366 -10.28 -8.69 -21.52
CA GLU A 366 -11.72 -8.96 -21.60
C GLU A 366 -12.54 -8.11 -20.61
N ASN A 367 -11.99 -7.82 -19.44
CA ASN A 367 -12.68 -7.11 -18.37
C ASN A 367 -12.01 -5.76 -18.07
N ASN A 368 -12.82 -4.70 -17.97
CA ASN A 368 -12.29 -3.36 -17.75
C ASN A 368 -11.94 -3.17 -16.26
N TYR A 369 -10.69 -3.44 -15.87
CA TYR A 369 -10.18 -3.21 -14.51
C TYR A 369 -9.55 -1.82 -14.39
N GLN A 370 -9.75 -1.14 -13.26
CA GLN A 370 -9.18 0.20 -13.02
C GLN A 370 -7.66 0.22 -13.04
N ASN A 371 -7.05 -0.81 -12.45
CA ASN A 371 -5.61 -0.96 -12.32
C ASN A 371 -5.02 -2.01 -13.26
N GLY A 372 -5.76 -2.43 -14.30
CA GLY A 372 -5.34 -3.51 -15.20
C GLY A 372 -3.98 -3.28 -15.85
N GLU A 373 -3.71 -2.06 -16.33
CA GLU A 373 -2.42 -1.73 -16.97
C GLU A 373 -1.24 -1.72 -15.99
N GLU A 374 -1.46 -1.30 -14.73
CA GLU A 374 -0.44 -1.37 -13.69
C GLU A 374 -0.07 -2.83 -13.37
N ILE A 375 -1.09 -3.69 -13.27
CA ILE A 375 -0.88 -5.13 -13.07
C ILE A 375 -0.12 -5.74 -14.24
N LYS A 376 -0.48 -5.43 -15.49
CA LYS A 376 0.26 -5.88 -16.69
C LYS A 376 1.73 -5.45 -16.67
N GLU A 377 2.03 -4.21 -16.28
CA GLU A 377 3.43 -3.77 -16.14
C GLU A 377 4.19 -4.60 -15.09
N GLY A 378 3.53 -4.93 -13.98
CA GLY A 378 4.06 -5.83 -12.96
C GLY A 378 4.32 -7.25 -13.48
N LEU A 379 3.41 -7.81 -14.27
CA LEU A 379 3.55 -9.14 -14.87
C LEU A 379 4.66 -9.19 -15.93
N GLU A 380 4.81 -8.13 -16.73
CA GLU A 380 5.86 -8.03 -17.73
C GLU A 380 7.26 -8.00 -17.08
N LYS A 381 7.41 -7.40 -15.90
CA LYS A 381 8.67 -7.49 -15.12
C LYS A 381 9.02 -8.94 -14.75
N ILE A 382 8.05 -9.71 -14.26
CA ILE A 382 8.23 -11.13 -13.93
C ILE A 382 8.57 -11.95 -15.18
N LYS A 383 7.87 -11.70 -16.29
CA LYS A 383 8.12 -12.38 -17.57
C LYS A 383 9.55 -12.15 -18.07
N ASN A 384 10.05 -10.92 -17.94
CA ASN A 384 11.43 -10.59 -18.28
C ASN A 384 12.44 -11.29 -17.36
N GLU A 385 12.16 -11.42 -16.06
CA GLU A 385 12.98 -12.21 -15.13
C GLU A 385 12.99 -13.71 -15.50
N LEU A 386 11.86 -14.27 -15.92
CA LEU A 386 11.74 -15.65 -16.41
C LEU A 386 12.40 -15.89 -17.78
N GLU A 387 12.55 -14.85 -18.61
CA GLU A 387 13.22 -14.95 -19.90
C GLU A 387 14.74 -14.78 -19.76
N ARG A 388 15.18 -13.87 -18.89
CA ARG A 388 16.60 -13.55 -18.66
C ARG A 388 16.89 -13.43 -17.16
N PRO A 389 17.00 -14.57 -16.46
CA PRO A 389 17.20 -14.56 -15.02
C PRO A 389 18.58 -14.00 -14.65
N THR A 390 18.64 -13.27 -13.53
CA THR A 390 19.89 -12.79 -12.91
C THR A 390 20.32 -13.64 -11.70
N LYS A 391 19.40 -14.49 -11.21
CA LYS A 391 19.56 -15.47 -10.14
C LYS A 391 18.87 -16.77 -10.56
N ILE A 392 19.10 -17.88 -9.87
CA ILE A 392 18.37 -19.12 -10.13
C ILE A 392 16.86 -18.87 -9.88
N PRO A 393 15.98 -19.10 -10.86
CA PRO A 393 14.54 -18.84 -10.69
C PRO A 393 13.90 -19.79 -9.69
N ASP A 394 13.14 -19.23 -8.76
CA ASP A 394 12.19 -19.94 -7.91
C ASP A 394 10.80 -19.81 -8.52
N VAL A 395 10.51 -20.67 -9.50
CA VAL A 395 9.25 -20.61 -10.27
C VAL A 395 8.02 -20.71 -9.35
N PRO A 396 7.96 -21.60 -8.34
CA PRO A 396 6.88 -21.58 -7.35
C PRO A 396 6.67 -20.23 -6.66
N ALA A 397 7.73 -19.59 -6.17
CA ALA A 397 7.61 -18.28 -5.53
C ALA A 397 7.14 -17.19 -6.51
N LEU A 398 7.58 -17.25 -7.76
CA LEU A 398 7.11 -16.33 -8.81
C LEU A 398 5.63 -16.55 -9.14
N ILE A 399 5.15 -17.79 -9.12
CA ILE A 399 3.72 -18.09 -9.28
C ILE A 399 2.90 -17.47 -8.14
N ASP A 400 3.38 -17.56 -6.90
CA ASP A 400 2.72 -16.91 -5.77
C ASP A 400 2.69 -15.38 -5.93
N GLU A 401 3.77 -14.78 -6.42
CA GLU A 401 3.81 -13.35 -6.74
C GLU A 401 2.81 -12.98 -7.85
N ILE A 402 2.75 -13.75 -8.94
CA ILE A 402 1.80 -13.57 -10.04
C ILE A 402 0.35 -13.63 -9.51
N ASN A 403 0.04 -14.63 -8.68
CA ASN A 403 -1.30 -14.77 -8.08
C ASN A 403 -1.63 -13.62 -7.12
N ASN A 404 -0.64 -13.11 -6.38
CA ASN A 404 -0.84 -11.93 -5.55
C ASN A 404 -1.16 -10.69 -6.40
N LYS A 405 -0.50 -10.51 -7.56
CA LYS A 405 -0.84 -9.43 -8.51
C LYS A 405 -2.26 -9.60 -9.04
N LYS A 406 -2.68 -10.82 -9.38
CA LYS A 406 -4.07 -11.12 -9.78
C LYS A 406 -5.08 -10.70 -8.70
N ASN A 407 -4.80 -11.00 -7.44
CA ASN A 407 -5.68 -10.67 -6.32
C ASN A 407 -5.79 -9.16 -6.05
N GLN A 408 -4.91 -8.35 -6.63
CA GLN A 408 -4.96 -6.89 -6.54
C GLN A 408 -5.84 -6.26 -7.62
N LEU A 409 -6.41 -7.03 -8.55
CA LEU A 409 -7.28 -6.50 -9.59
C LEU A 409 -8.52 -5.83 -8.99
N GLU A 410 -8.73 -4.56 -9.34
CA GLU A 410 -9.87 -3.76 -8.90
C GLU A 410 -10.86 -3.59 -10.05
N ASN A 411 -12.08 -4.11 -9.87
CA ASN A 411 -13.15 -3.96 -10.84
C ASN A 411 -13.44 -2.47 -11.08
N LEU A 412 -13.67 -2.08 -12.34
CA LEU A 412 -14.24 -0.77 -12.66
C LEU A 412 -15.62 -0.64 -12.04
N ASP A 413 -15.73 0.28 -11.08
CA ASP A 413 -17.03 0.75 -10.62
C ASP A 413 -17.69 1.56 -11.73
N THR A 414 -18.75 1.00 -12.31
CA THR A 414 -19.60 1.66 -13.31
C THR A 414 -20.95 2.08 -12.73
N THR A 415 -21.15 1.92 -11.42
CA THR A 415 -22.44 2.10 -10.78
C THR A 415 -22.63 3.55 -10.42
N ALA A 416 -23.48 4.25 -11.16
CA ALA A 416 -23.84 5.61 -10.79
C ALA A 416 -24.56 5.64 -9.42
N PRO A 417 -24.26 6.62 -8.55
CA PRO A 417 -25.01 6.82 -7.32
C PRO A 417 -26.46 7.22 -7.61
N ASP A 418 -27.34 7.04 -6.62
CA ASP A 418 -28.72 7.50 -6.71
C ASP A 418 -28.77 9.05 -6.77
N ALA A 419 -29.77 9.60 -7.44
CA ALA A 419 -29.91 11.06 -7.54
C ALA A 419 -30.13 11.68 -6.15
N PRO A 420 -29.37 12.71 -5.77
CA PRO A 420 -29.51 13.34 -4.45
C PRO A 420 -30.85 14.05 -4.35
N LYS A 421 -31.38 14.24 -3.14
CA LYS A 421 -32.60 15.03 -2.91
C LYS A 421 -32.24 16.44 -2.49
N VAL A 422 -32.82 17.43 -3.18
CA VAL A 422 -32.72 18.84 -2.77
C VAL A 422 -33.89 19.19 -1.88
N LYS A 423 -33.62 19.71 -0.67
CA LYS A 423 -34.69 20.21 0.22
C LYS A 423 -35.19 21.56 -0.29
N ASP A 424 -36.49 21.79 -0.18
CA ASP A 424 -37.07 23.10 -0.48
C ASP A 424 -36.47 24.16 0.44
N THR A 425 -36.11 25.31 -0.13
CA THR A 425 -35.47 26.41 0.59
C THR A 425 -36.40 27.63 0.66
N GLU A 426 -36.16 28.53 1.61
CA GLU A 426 -36.86 29.82 1.66
C GLU A 426 -36.21 30.85 0.72
N SER A 427 -37.02 31.79 0.24
CA SER A 427 -36.54 32.93 -0.54
C SER A 427 -35.45 33.70 0.23
N GLY A 428 -34.37 34.07 -0.46
CA GLY A 428 -33.26 34.81 0.15
C GLY A 428 -32.29 33.96 0.99
N SER A 429 -32.52 32.64 1.11
CA SER A 429 -31.56 31.73 1.76
C SER A 429 -30.17 31.84 1.15
N LYS A 430 -29.15 31.69 2.01
CA LYS A 430 -27.73 31.69 1.62
C LYS A 430 -27.14 30.29 1.47
N LYS A 431 -27.91 29.26 1.79
CA LYS A 431 -27.49 27.87 1.72
C LYS A 431 -28.58 27.00 1.12
N ILE A 432 -28.16 25.96 0.40
CA ILE A 432 -29.03 24.88 -0.09
C ILE A 432 -28.61 23.61 0.64
N THR A 433 -29.59 22.85 1.11
CA THR A 433 -29.37 21.58 1.79
C THR A 433 -30.11 20.45 1.08
N GLY A 434 -29.69 19.23 1.35
CA GLY A 434 -30.32 18.05 0.79
C GLY A 434 -29.84 16.75 1.42
N GLU A 435 -30.30 15.64 0.85
CA GLU A 435 -29.90 14.28 1.19
C GLU A 435 -29.15 13.67 0.02
N GLY A 436 -28.02 13.02 0.28
CA GLY A 436 -27.24 12.27 -0.70
C GLY A 436 -27.42 10.78 -0.52
N SER A 437 -27.00 10.00 -1.51
CA SER A 437 -27.11 8.55 -1.50
C SER A 437 -26.01 7.89 -0.68
N GLU A 438 -24.76 8.32 -0.85
CA GLU A 438 -23.61 7.70 -0.21
C GLU A 438 -22.66 8.75 0.38
N PRO A 439 -22.20 8.58 1.63
CA PRO A 439 -21.25 9.49 2.26
C PRO A 439 -19.94 9.64 1.47
N GLY A 440 -19.41 10.87 1.42
CA GLY A 440 -18.14 11.19 0.75
C GLY A 440 -18.27 11.59 -0.72
N ASN A 441 -19.39 11.25 -1.36
CA ASN A 441 -19.70 11.63 -2.74
C ASN A 441 -19.74 13.15 -2.92
N ASP A 442 -19.34 13.62 -4.09
CA ASP A 442 -19.38 15.02 -4.46
C ASP A 442 -20.78 15.41 -4.93
N ILE A 443 -21.26 16.55 -4.44
CA ILE A 443 -22.53 17.15 -4.85
C ILE A 443 -22.24 18.40 -5.66
N THR A 444 -22.77 18.45 -6.88
CA THR A 444 -22.78 19.65 -7.71
C THR A 444 -24.20 20.20 -7.80
N VAL A 445 -24.41 21.40 -7.26
CA VAL A 445 -25.68 22.12 -7.31
C VAL A 445 -25.65 23.17 -8.42
N THR A 446 -26.67 23.20 -9.27
CA THR A 446 -26.89 24.21 -10.30
C THR A 446 -28.07 25.10 -9.92
N PHE A 447 -27.83 26.41 -9.96
CA PHE A 447 -28.79 27.44 -9.61
C PHE A 447 -29.53 27.98 -10.84
N PRO A 448 -30.66 28.70 -10.69
CA PRO A 448 -31.45 29.22 -11.81
C PRO A 448 -30.66 30.08 -12.81
N SER A 449 -29.61 30.77 -12.36
CA SER A 449 -28.74 31.56 -13.24
C SER A 449 -27.81 30.71 -14.12
N GLY A 450 -27.71 29.40 -13.86
CA GLY A 450 -26.74 28.48 -14.45
C GLY A 450 -25.42 28.40 -13.70
N LYS A 451 -25.20 29.21 -12.66
CA LYS A 451 -24.03 29.06 -11.77
C LYS A 451 -24.09 27.75 -10.98
N THR A 452 -22.93 27.29 -10.52
CA THR A 452 -22.81 26.06 -9.74
C THR A 452 -22.09 26.26 -8.42
N SER A 453 -22.44 25.45 -7.43
CA SER A 453 -21.69 25.28 -6.17
C SER A 453 -21.43 23.80 -5.93
N GLN A 454 -20.34 23.51 -5.20
CA GLN A 454 -19.96 22.15 -4.83
C GLN A 454 -20.07 21.92 -3.32
N GLY A 455 -20.39 20.69 -2.95
CA GLY A 455 -20.41 20.20 -1.57
C GLY A 455 -20.11 18.70 -1.54
N LYS A 456 -20.15 18.10 -0.35
CA LYS A 456 -20.00 16.66 -0.17
C LYS A 456 -21.15 16.11 0.66
N VAL A 457 -21.50 14.85 0.42
CA VAL A 457 -22.42 14.10 1.27
C VAL A 457 -21.71 13.77 2.59
N GLY A 458 -22.26 14.24 3.70
CA GLY A 458 -21.79 13.93 5.04
C GLY A 458 -22.07 12.48 5.45
N GLN A 459 -21.45 12.04 6.54
CA GLN A 459 -21.65 10.69 7.11
C GLN A 459 -23.10 10.42 7.57
N ASP A 460 -23.90 11.48 7.76
CA ASP A 460 -25.33 11.41 8.08
C ASP A 460 -26.23 11.43 6.82
N GLY A 461 -25.64 11.32 5.63
CA GLY A 461 -26.33 11.40 4.35
C GLY A 461 -26.83 12.81 4.01
N GLN A 462 -26.48 13.83 4.78
CA GLN A 462 -26.88 15.22 4.49
C GLN A 462 -25.78 15.95 3.73
N TRP A 463 -26.15 16.88 2.87
CA TRP A 463 -25.21 17.80 2.24
C TRP A 463 -25.69 19.24 2.31
N GLU A 464 -24.74 20.17 2.22
CA GLU A 464 -24.99 21.60 2.22
C GLU A 464 -24.02 22.29 1.25
N VAL A 465 -24.52 23.28 0.50
CA VAL A 465 -23.72 24.17 -0.34
C VAL A 465 -24.13 25.62 -0.14
N ASP A 466 -23.16 26.53 -0.29
CA ASP A 466 -23.43 27.96 -0.26
C ASP A 466 -24.00 28.46 -1.60
N VAL A 467 -24.93 29.42 -1.52
CA VAL A 467 -25.47 30.13 -2.68
C VAL A 467 -24.41 31.10 -3.21
N PRO A 468 -24.08 31.07 -4.53
CA PRO A 468 -23.05 31.92 -5.11
C PRO A 468 -23.27 33.41 -4.86
N ALA A 469 -22.18 34.17 -4.71
CA ALA A 469 -22.26 35.61 -4.55
C ALA A 469 -22.98 36.29 -5.73
N GLY A 470 -23.90 37.21 -5.40
CA GLY A 470 -24.74 37.91 -6.37
C GLY A 470 -25.92 37.09 -6.91
N GLU A 471 -26.14 35.88 -6.39
CA GLU A 471 -27.34 35.09 -6.67
C GLU A 471 -28.39 35.29 -5.57
N GLU A 472 -29.64 35.47 -5.98
CA GLU A 472 -30.77 35.65 -5.09
C GLU A 472 -31.90 34.72 -5.52
N LEU A 473 -32.28 33.83 -4.60
CA LEU A 473 -33.34 32.85 -4.82
C LEU A 473 -34.70 33.49 -4.57
N LYS A 474 -35.53 33.51 -5.62
CA LYS A 474 -36.89 34.04 -5.62
C LYS A 474 -37.91 32.90 -5.47
N PRO A 475 -39.12 33.19 -4.99
CA PRO A 475 -40.17 32.18 -4.89
C PRO A 475 -40.46 31.54 -6.24
N GLY A 476 -40.46 30.20 -6.29
CA GLY A 476 -40.67 29.43 -7.51
C GLY A 476 -39.40 29.08 -8.30
N ASP A 477 -38.25 29.63 -7.93
CA ASP A 477 -36.95 29.24 -8.51
C ASP A 477 -36.67 27.76 -8.28
N LYS A 478 -36.03 27.13 -9.26
CA LYS A 478 -35.65 25.72 -9.22
C LYS A 478 -34.14 25.59 -9.06
N VAL A 479 -33.73 24.83 -8.06
CA VAL A 479 -32.34 24.46 -7.83
C VAL A 479 -32.20 22.97 -8.10
N THR A 480 -31.16 22.58 -8.82
CA THR A 480 -30.91 21.18 -9.16
C THR A 480 -29.62 20.66 -8.58
N ALA A 481 -29.55 19.37 -8.22
CA ALA A 481 -28.32 18.76 -7.73
C ALA A 481 -28.02 17.44 -8.44
N LYS A 482 -26.73 17.13 -8.54
CA LYS A 482 -26.17 15.87 -9.05
C LYS A 482 -25.14 15.34 -8.05
N GLU A 483 -25.09 14.03 -7.89
CA GLU A 483 -24.11 13.34 -7.06
C GLU A 483 -23.10 12.59 -7.93
N THR A 484 -21.83 12.63 -7.56
CA THR A 484 -20.73 11.97 -8.25
C THR A 484 -19.93 11.16 -7.24
N ASP A 485 -19.76 9.87 -7.51
CA ASP A 485 -18.97 8.98 -6.68
C ASP A 485 -17.45 9.22 -6.85
N PRO A 486 -16.59 8.61 -6.00
CA PRO A 486 -15.14 8.73 -6.14
C PRO A 486 -14.57 8.16 -7.45
N SER A 487 -15.29 7.25 -8.10
CA SER A 487 -14.93 6.65 -9.38
C SER A 487 -15.35 7.50 -10.59
N GLY A 488 -16.06 8.61 -10.36
CA GLY A 488 -16.51 9.55 -11.36
C GLY A 488 -17.85 9.20 -12.01
N ASN A 489 -18.57 8.18 -11.54
CA ASN A 489 -19.92 7.90 -12.03
C ASN A 489 -20.88 8.96 -11.47
N GLU A 490 -21.77 9.45 -12.31
CA GLU A 490 -22.67 10.54 -11.93
C GLU A 490 -24.12 10.07 -11.92
N SER A 491 -24.87 10.56 -10.93
CA SER A 491 -26.27 10.20 -10.76
C SER A 491 -27.14 10.53 -11.99
N SER A 492 -28.25 9.81 -12.11
CA SER A 492 -29.29 10.09 -13.11
C SER A 492 -29.92 11.50 -12.92
N LEU A 493 -30.83 11.90 -13.83
CA LEU A 493 -31.33 13.28 -14.02
C LEU A 493 -31.43 14.13 -12.73
N PRO A 494 -31.02 15.41 -12.79
CA PRO A 494 -30.96 16.27 -11.62
C PRO A 494 -32.27 16.33 -10.84
N ASN A 495 -32.22 16.07 -9.55
CA ASN A 495 -33.37 16.27 -8.69
C ASN A 495 -33.56 17.76 -8.40
N THR A 496 -34.80 18.21 -8.22
CA THR A 496 -35.13 19.65 -8.17
C THR A 496 -35.80 20.04 -6.85
N GLY A 497 -35.23 21.00 -6.14
CA GLY A 497 -35.87 21.70 -5.02
C GLY A 497 -36.52 23.00 -5.49
N LYS A 498 -37.56 23.46 -4.79
CA LYS A 498 -38.22 24.74 -5.08
C LYS A 498 -37.99 25.75 -3.95
N THR A 499 -37.77 26.99 -4.35
CA THR A 499 -37.75 28.11 -3.40
C THR A 499 -39.18 28.47 -2.99
N LYS A 500 -39.50 28.38 -1.70
CA LYS A 500 -40.79 28.76 -1.12
C LYS A 500 -40.82 30.26 -0.84
N GLY A 501 -42.02 30.83 -0.93
CA GLY A 501 -42.26 32.21 -0.53
C GLY A 501 -42.00 32.41 0.95
N ASP A 502 -41.35 33.51 1.31
CA ASP A 502 -41.13 33.90 2.70
C ASP A 502 -42.47 34.32 3.33
N PHE A 503 -43.09 33.39 4.06
CA PHE A 503 -44.39 33.62 4.70
C PHE A 503 -44.30 34.69 5.80
N ALA A 504 -43.13 34.93 6.40
CA ALA A 504 -42.97 35.96 7.43
C ALA A 504 -43.04 37.37 6.81
N ASN A 505 -42.41 37.57 5.66
CA ASN A 505 -42.51 38.83 4.92
C ASN A 505 -43.89 39.06 4.29
N VAL A 506 -44.58 38.00 3.84
CA VAL A 506 -45.97 38.12 3.34
C VAL A 506 -46.92 38.54 4.47
N ILE A 507 -46.76 37.99 5.68
CA ILE A 507 -47.56 38.38 6.85
C ILE A 507 -47.25 39.83 7.26
N LEU A 508 -45.99 40.26 7.26
CA LEU A 508 -45.64 41.67 7.53
C LEU A 508 -46.19 42.62 6.46
N PHE A 509 -46.19 42.24 5.19
CA PHE A 509 -46.75 43.05 4.10
C PHE A 509 -48.27 43.16 4.21
N ILE A 510 -48.96 42.07 4.55
CA ILE A 510 -50.41 42.05 4.82
C ILE A 510 -50.75 42.87 6.08
N LEU A 511 -50.00 42.73 7.18
CA LEU A 511 -50.19 43.56 8.39
C LEU A 511 -49.90 45.04 8.13
N GLY A 512 -48.90 45.36 7.31
CA GLY A 512 -48.59 46.71 6.87
C GLY A 512 -49.72 47.34 6.04
N LEU A 513 -50.31 46.58 5.11
CA LEU A 513 -51.51 46.99 4.37
C LEU A 513 -52.72 47.18 5.29
N VAL A 514 -52.96 46.27 6.24
CA VAL A 514 -54.07 46.39 7.21
C VAL A 514 -53.90 47.62 8.12
N LEU A 515 -52.66 47.98 8.49
CA LEU A 515 -52.36 49.20 9.25
C LEU A 515 -52.48 50.47 8.39
N LEU A 516 -52.19 50.41 7.08
CA LEU A 516 -52.41 51.52 6.14
C LEU A 516 -53.91 51.77 5.87
N PHE A 517 -54.74 50.73 5.83
CA PHE A 517 -56.19 50.86 5.61
C PHE A 517 -56.98 51.29 6.86
N LYS A 518 -56.42 51.16 8.07
CA LYS A 518 -57.03 51.69 9.31
C LYS A 518 -56.77 53.18 9.58
N ARG A 519 -56.11 53.89 8.65
CA ARG A 519 -55.74 55.31 8.80
C ARG A 519 -56.46 56.28 7.85
N LYS A 520 -57.60 55.88 7.27
CA LYS A 520 -58.52 56.80 6.58
C LYS A 520 -59.80 56.99 7.36
#